data_AF-A0A842NMI8-F1
#
_entry.id   AF-A0A842NMI8-F1
#
_cell.length_a   1.000
_cell.length_b   1.000
_cell.length_c   1.000
_cell.angle_alpha   90.00
_cell.angle_beta   90.00
_cell.angle_gamma   90.00
#
_symmetry.space_group_name_H-M   'P 1'
#
loop_
_entity.id
_entity.type
_entity.pdbx_description
1 polymer ?
#
loop_
_entity_poly.entity_id
_entity_poly.type
_entity_poly.pdbx_seq_one_letter_code
_entity_poly.pdbx_strand_id
1 'polypeptide(L)'
;MNHKINPTTSILSILIICLPIIIIISSANSIIFSDSTYITIKETEFKEETTNNILNYFKNNQELLTQPEFTQREFTQKEFAHMADVKKVIKNMNSFLLINIILSTLLLLHISTKLNNKEFKKFLSKYLKTGGIITLIIISTLFILTLNFDFTFNLFHSLLFQPGTWIFPENSILIQLFPITFFQQTAIAIFNRIFISAMLLLIVGFSLKKLK
;
A
#
# COMPACT_ATOMS: atom_id res chain seq x y z
N MET A 1 41.14 -8.56 -6.43
CA MET A 1 40.59 -8.86 -5.08
C MET A 1 39.14 -9.31 -5.24
N ASN A 2 38.85 -10.61 -5.16
CA ASN A 2 37.49 -11.14 -5.23
C ASN A 2 36.84 -11.05 -3.85
N HIS A 3 36.01 -10.03 -3.62
CA HIS A 3 35.09 -10.01 -2.46
C HIS A 3 34.06 -11.12 -2.66
N LYS A 4 34.32 -12.33 -2.13
CA LYS A 4 33.29 -13.36 -1.99
C LYS A 4 32.21 -12.82 -1.06
N ILE A 5 31.06 -12.46 -1.62
CA ILE A 5 29.92 -11.95 -0.86
C ILE A 5 29.41 -13.07 0.04
N ASN A 6 29.31 -12.82 1.35
CA ASN A 6 28.77 -13.79 2.29
C ASN A 6 27.25 -13.96 2.02
N PRO A 7 26.75 -15.17 1.72
CA PRO A 7 25.35 -15.38 1.35
C PRO A 7 24.36 -14.88 2.40
N THR A 8 24.71 -14.93 3.69
CA THR A 8 23.88 -14.41 4.77
C THR A 8 23.72 -12.88 4.71
N THR A 9 24.76 -12.17 4.31
CA THR A 9 24.73 -10.71 4.15
C THR A 9 23.94 -10.28 2.92
N SER A 10 24.02 -11.02 1.82
CA SER A 10 23.19 -10.78 0.63
C SER A 10 21.70 -10.95 0.92
N ILE A 11 21.34 -12.06 1.60
CA ILE A 11 19.95 -12.34 1.98
C ILE A 11 19.42 -11.24 2.90
N LEU A 12 20.22 -10.78 3.86
CA LEU A 12 19.83 -9.68 4.73
C LEU A 12 19.54 -8.40 3.96
N SER A 13 20.38 -8.03 2.99
CA SER A 13 20.18 -6.84 2.16
C SER A 13 18.89 -6.92 1.35
N ILE A 14 18.60 -8.08 0.74
CA ILE A 14 17.36 -8.31 -0.02
C ILE A 14 16.15 -8.15 0.90
N LEU A 15 16.16 -8.80 2.06
CA LEU A 15 15.09 -8.72 3.04
C LEU A 15 14.86 -7.27 3.50
N ILE A 16 15.94 -6.54 3.81
CA ILE A 16 15.85 -5.13 4.23
C ILE A 16 15.19 -4.24 3.16
N ILE A 17 15.36 -4.55 1.87
CA ILE A 17 14.69 -3.84 0.77
C ILE A 17 13.22 -4.26 0.66
N CYS A 18 12.91 -5.55 0.80
CA CYS A 18 11.54 -6.06 0.73
C CYS A 18 10.66 -5.58 1.88
N LEU A 19 11.20 -5.40 3.09
CA LEU A 19 10.41 -5.09 4.28
C LEU A 19 9.64 -3.75 4.18
N PRO A 20 10.24 -2.61 3.80
CA PRO A 20 9.51 -1.37 3.57
C PRO A 20 8.40 -1.52 2.54
N ILE A 21 8.65 -2.23 1.44
CA ILE A 21 7.64 -2.48 0.38
C ILE A 21 6.46 -3.25 0.96
N ILE A 22 6.72 -4.33 1.71
CA ILE A 22 5.67 -5.13 2.35
C ILE A 22 4.85 -4.27 3.31
N ILE A 23 5.49 -3.48 4.16
CA ILE A 23 4.81 -2.64 5.15
C ILE A 23 3.97 -1.56 4.48
N ILE A 24 4.51 -0.86 3.49
CA ILE A 24 3.81 0.22 2.78
C ILE A 24 2.58 -0.35 2.07
N ILE A 25 2.74 -1.40 1.27
CA ILE A 25 1.63 -1.94 0.47
C ILE A 25 0.59 -2.63 1.34
N SER A 26 1.00 -3.41 2.35
CA SER A 26 0.03 -4.04 3.27
C SER A 26 -0.74 -3.02 4.11
N SER A 27 -0.08 -1.93 4.54
CA SER A 27 -0.75 -0.82 5.24
C SER A 27 -1.75 -0.13 4.33
N ALA A 28 -1.35 0.19 3.09
CA ALA A 28 -2.24 0.79 2.09
C ALA A 28 -3.47 -0.08 1.85
N ASN A 29 -3.28 -1.39 1.60
CA ASN A 29 -4.38 -2.34 1.44
C ASN A 29 -5.30 -2.39 2.65
N SER A 30 -4.75 -2.39 3.87
CA SER A 30 -5.56 -2.45 5.08
C SER A 30 -6.51 -1.25 5.21
N ILE A 31 -6.12 -0.08 4.68
CA ILE A 31 -6.93 1.14 4.69
C ILE A 31 -7.87 1.16 3.49
N ILE A 32 -7.36 0.95 2.27
CA ILE A 32 -8.13 0.97 1.02
C ILE A 32 -9.30 -0.02 1.05
N PHE A 33 -9.17 -1.15 1.74
CA PHE A 33 -10.22 -2.16 1.80
C PHE A 33 -11.01 -2.19 3.11
N SER A 34 -10.80 -1.19 3.98
CA SER A 34 -11.56 -1.02 5.23
C SER A 34 -12.87 -0.26 4.99
N ASP A 35 -13.93 -0.69 5.67
CA ASP A 35 -15.23 0.00 5.60
C ASP A 35 -15.14 1.43 6.14
N SER A 36 -14.24 1.67 7.12
CA SER A 36 -14.03 2.99 7.72
C SER A 36 -13.60 4.06 6.72
N THR A 37 -12.85 3.69 5.68
CA THR A 37 -12.37 4.63 4.65
C THR A 37 -13.52 5.21 3.84
N TYR A 38 -14.61 4.46 3.69
CA TYR A 38 -15.74 4.84 2.85
C TYR A 38 -16.92 5.39 3.67
N ILE A 39 -16.77 5.62 4.98
CA ILE A 39 -17.86 6.14 5.84
C ILE A 39 -18.40 7.46 5.28
N THR A 40 -17.53 8.39 4.89
CA THR A 40 -17.96 9.67 4.30
C THR A 40 -18.78 9.47 3.03
N ILE A 41 -18.45 8.47 2.21
CA ILE A 41 -19.22 8.13 1.01
C ILE A 41 -20.56 7.52 1.41
N LYS A 42 -20.60 6.64 2.43
CA LYS A 42 -21.85 6.06 2.97
C LYS A 42 -22.80 7.10 3.55
N GLU A 43 -22.29 8.24 4.02
CA GLU A 43 -23.09 9.34 4.60
C GLU A 43 -23.65 10.31 3.56
N THR A 44 -23.22 10.21 2.30
CA THR A 44 -23.80 10.99 1.20
C THR A 44 -25.12 10.39 0.69
N GLU A 45 -25.83 11.11 -0.18
CA GLU A 45 -27.01 10.61 -0.90
C GLU A 45 -26.72 9.32 -1.71
N PHE A 46 -25.44 9.02 -1.94
CA PHE A 46 -24.92 7.80 -2.54
C PHE A 46 -24.94 6.64 -1.51
N LYS A 47 -26.10 5.99 -1.38
CA LYS A 47 -26.39 4.83 -0.50
C LYS A 47 -25.25 3.84 -0.28
N GLU A 48 -25.31 3.13 0.86
CA GLU A 48 -24.46 2.01 1.27
C GLU A 48 -24.21 0.96 0.15
N GLU A 49 -25.22 0.71 -0.68
CA GLU A 49 -25.15 -0.22 -1.81
C GLU A 49 -24.07 0.15 -2.83
N THR A 50 -23.95 1.43 -3.21
CA THR A 50 -22.91 1.90 -4.13
C THR A 50 -21.52 1.74 -3.53
N THR A 51 -21.36 2.08 -2.25
CA THR A 51 -20.08 1.90 -1.56
C THR A 51 -19.67 0.43 -1.56
N ASN A 52 -20.60 -0.46 -1.23
CA ASN A 52 -20.36 -1.90 -1.23
C ASN A 52 -20.04 -2.42 -2.63
N ASN A 53 -20.72 -1.90 -3.66
CA ASN A 53 -20.45 -2.24 -5.06
C ASN A 53 -19.05 -1.79 -5.52
N ILE A 54 -18.61 -0.59 -5.14
CA ILE A 54 -17.24 -0.13 -5.42
C ILE A 54 -16.21 -1.00 -4.72
N LEU A 55 -16.41 -1.28 -3.43
CA LEU A 55 -15.53 -2.14 -2.64
C LEU A 55 -15.45 -3.54 -3.25
N ASN A 56 -16.58 -4.13 -3.62
CA ASN A 56 -16.65 -5.43 -4.28
C ASN A 56 -15.97 -5.41 -5.64
N TYR A 57 -16.12 -4.32 -6.41
CA TYR A 57 -15.43 -4.17 -7.68
C TYR A 57 -13.91 -4.18 -7.52
N PHE A 58 -13.35 -3.52 -6.51
CA PHE A 58 -11.90 -3.53 -6.28
C PHE A 58 -11.40 -4.82 -5.60
N LYS A 59 -12.23 -5.49 -4.79
CA LYS A 59 -11.89 -6.76 -4.12
C LYS A 59 -11.97 -7.97 -5.04
N ASN A 60 -12.95 -8.00 -5.95
CA ASN A 60 -13.30 -9.17 -6.74
C ASN A 60 -13.04 -8.97 -8.24
N ASN A 61 -13.03 -10.06 -9.01
CA ASN A 61 -12.93 -10.01 -10.47
C ASN A 61 -14.25 -9.61 -11.18
N GLN A 62 -15.21 -9.00 -10.47
CA GLN A 62 -16.47 -8.56 -11.08
C GLN A 62 -16.23 -7.39 -12.05
N GLU A 63 -16.98 -7.37 -13.15
CA GLU A 63 -17.04 -6.24 -14.08
C GLU A 63 -17.97 -5.16 -13.53
N LEU A 64 -17.55 -3.89 -13.60
CA LEU A 64 -18.37 -2.73 -13.20
C LEU A 64 -19.70 -2.68 -13.98
N LEU A 65 -19.72 -3.24 -15.19
CA LEU A 65 -20.81 -3.13 -16.17
C LEU A 65 -22.06 -3.96 -15.85
N THR A 66 -22.01 -4.89 -14.89
CA THR A 66 -23.18 -5.70 -14.52
C THR A 66 -24.00 -5.09 -13.37
N GLN A 67 -23.55 -3.96 -12.81
CA GLN A 67 -24.19 -3.31 -11.68
C GLN A 67 -25.20 -2.24 -12.18
N PRO A 68 -26.52 -2.43 -11.98
CA PRO A 68 -27.56 -1.52 -12.47
C PRO A 68 -27.37 -0.08 -11.97
N GLU A 69 -26.79 0.11 -10.80
CA GLU A 69 -26.57 1.44 -10.22
C GLU A 69 -25.53 2.27 -10.97
N PHE A 70 -24.53 1.63 -11.59
CA PHE A 70 -23.49 2.32 -12.36
C PHE A 70 -23.95 2.65 -13.77
N THR A 71 -24.80 1.80 -14.35
CA THR A 71 -25.42 2.06 -15.65
C THR A 71 -26.55 3.08 -15.57
N GLN A 72 -27.28 3.15 -14.45
CA GLN A 72 -28.33 4.15 -14.22
C GLN A 72 -27.81 5.54 -13.84
N ARG A 73 -26.58 5.66 -13.33
CA ARG A 73 -26.00 6.95 -12.90
C ARG A 73 -25.30 7.73 -14.01
N GLU A 74 -25.19 7.20 -15.22
CA GLU A 74 -24.51 7.86 -16.36
C GLU A 74 -22.99 8.05 -16.17
N PHE A 75 -22.29 7.09 -15.55
CA PHE A 75 -20.83 7.08 -15.65
C PHE A 75 -20.41 7.15 -17.12
N THR A 76 -19.59 8.12 -17.44
CA THR A 76 -19.06 8.27 -18.80
C THR A 76 -18.12 7.10 -19.11
N GLN A 77 -17.99 6.76 -20.39
CA GLN A 77 -17.03 5.75 -20.84
C GLN A 77 -15.60 6.05 -20.33
N LYS A 78 -15.26 7.33 -20.19
CA LYS A 78 -13.97 7.79 -19.67
C LYS A 78 -13.80 7.47 -18.17
N GLU A 79 -14.80 7.74 -17.34
CA GLU A 79 -14.75 7.43 -15.89
C GLU A 79 -14.67 5.92 -15.67
N PHE A 80 -15.42 5.13 -16.43
CA PHE A 80 -15.33 3.66 -16.39
C PHE A 80 -13.94 3.15 -16.77
N ALA A 81 -13.36 3.68 -17.85
CA ALA A 81 -12.02 3.31 -18.27
C ALA A 81 -10.99 3.61 -17.17
N HIS A 82 -11.09 4.76 -16.51
CA HIS A 82 -10.20 5.11 -15.41
C HIS A 82 -10.38 4.20 -14.18
N MET A 83 -11.61 3.84 -13.81
CA MET A 83 -11.85 2.89 -12.73
C MET A 83 -11.24 1.50 -13.03
N ALA A 84 -11.25 1.08 -14.30
CA ALA A 84 -10.58 -0.14 -14.74
C ALA A 84 -9.05 -0.04 -14.66
N ASP A 85 -8.48 1.12 -15.00
CA ASP A 85 -7.04 1.39 -14.81
C ASP A 85 -6.66 1.30 -13.33
N VAL A 86 -7.43 1.95 -12.44
CA VAL A 86 -7.23 1.91 -10.98
C VAL A 86 -7.28 0.46 -10.48
N LYS A 87 -8.26 -0.33 -10.91
CA LYS A 87 -8.35 -1.75 -10.55
C LYS A 87 -7.13 -2.54 -10.98
N LYS A 88 -6.60 -2.28 -12.18
CA LYS A 88 -5.38 -2.92 -12.67
C LYS A 88 -4.17 -2.57 -11.81
N VAL A 89 -4.03 -1.29 -11.42
CA VAL A 89 -2.96 -0.84 -10.50
C VAL A 89 -3.06 -1.57 -9.16
N ILE A 90 -4.25 -1.61 -8.55
CA ILE A 90 -4.50 -2.30 -7.28
C ILE A 90 -4.18 -3.80 -7.38
N LYS A 91 -4.60 -4.47 -8.47
CA LYS A 91 -4.31 -5.88 -8.70
C LYS A 91 -2.80 -6.14 -8.82
N ASN A 92 -2.09 -5.34 -9.60
CA ASN A 92 -0.65 -5.45 -9.77
C ASN A 92 0.09 -5.21 -8.45
N MET A 93 -0.35 -4.21 -7.68
CA MET A 93 0.17 -3.93 -6.34
C MET A 93 -0.03 -5.12 -5.39
N ASN A 94 -1.20 -5.76 -5.40
CA ASN A 94 -1.51 -6.94 -4.58
C ASN A 94 -0.70 -8.16 -4.99
N SER A 95 -0.57 -8.43 -6.29
CA SER A 95 0.27 -9.52 -6.80
C SER A 95 1.74 -9.30 -6.43
N PHE A 96 2.24 -8.07 -6.55
CA PHE A 96 3.60 -7.73 -6.14
C PHE A 96 3.83 -7.90 -4.64
N LEU A 97 2.87 -7.49 -3.80
CA LEU A 97 2.91 -7.73 -2.35
C LEU A 97 3.01 -9.24 -2.04
N LEU A 98 2.15 -10.05 -2.65
CA LEU A 98 2.12 -11.50 -2.41
C LEU A 98 3.46 -12.14 -2.76
N ILE A 99 4.04 -11.80 -3.92
CA ILE A 99 5.36 -12.29 -4.34
C ILE A 99 6.44 -11.87 -3.33
N ASN A 100 6.43 -10.62 -2.87
CA ASN A 100 7.39 -10.12 -1.89
C ASN A 100 7.27 -10.85 -0.53
N ILE A 101 6.05 -11.12 -0.07
CA ILE A 101 5.80 -11.87 1.18
C ILE A 101 6.31 -13.30 1.04
N ILE A 102 5.98 -13.99 -0.05
CA ILE A 102 6.42 -15.37 -0.29
C ILE A 102 7.96 -15.42 -0.33
N LEU A 103 8.59 -14.56 -1.14
CA LEU A 103 10.05 -14.51 -1.25
C LEU A 103 10.71 -14.22 0.10
N SER A 104 10.23 -13.21 0.83
CA SER A 104 10.80 -12.85 2.13
C SER A 104 10.63 -13.97 3.15
N THR A 105 9.50 -14.66 3.14
CA THR A 105 9.23 -15.81 4.02
C THR A 105 10.17 -16.97 3.70
N LEU A 106 10.33 -17.32 2.42
CA LEU A 106 11.24 -18.39 2.00
C LEU A 106 12.70 -18.08 2.37
N LEU A 107 13.14 -16.83 2.19
CA LEU A 107 14.49 -16.40 2.58
C LEU A 107 14.69 -16.43 4.10
N LEU A 108 13.68 -16.04 4.89
CA LEU A 108 13.71 -16.12 6.35
C LEU A 108 13.73 -17.56 6.86
N LEU A 109 12.96 -18.46 6.25
CA LEU A 109 13.00 -19.89 6.55
C LEU A 109 14.34 -20.50 6.15
N HIS A 110 14.89 -20.13 4.98
CA HIS A 110 16.20 -20.62 4.57
C HIS A 110 17.28 -20.20 5.56
N ILE A 111 17.34 -18.92 5.95
CA ILE A 111 18.38 -18.43 6.87
C ILE A 111 18.22 -19.02 8.28
N SER A 112 16.99 -19.33 8.73
CA SER A 112 16.78 -19.97 10.04
C SER A 112 17.35 -21.39 10.11
N THR A 113 17.50 -22.09 8.97
CA THR A 113 18.19 -23.40 8.94
C THR A 113 19.71 -23.29 8.99
N LYS A 114 20.27 -22.10 8.73
CA LYS A 114 21.72 -21.87 8.64
C LYS A 114 22.33 -21.26 9.90
N LEU A 115 21.52 -20.59 10.71
CA LEU A 115 21.95 -19.87 11.90
C LEU A 115 21.47 -20.57 13.16
N ASN A 116 22.30 -20.58 14.21
CA ASN A 116 21.82 -21.00 15.52
C ASN A 116 20.84 -19.96 16.11
N ASN A 117 20.13 -20.32 17.18
CA ASN A 117 19.11 -19.47 17.79
C ASN A 117 19.62 -18.06 18.16
N LYS A 118 20.86 -17.93 18.64
CA LYS A 118 21.45 -16.65 19.05
C LYS A 118 21.80 -15.78 17.85
N GLU A 119 22.35 -16.38 16.80
CA GLU A 119 22.67 -15.71 15.54
C GLU A 119 21.41 -15.28 14.79
N PHE A 120 20.41 -16.15 14.72
CA PHE A 120 19.12 -15.84 14.10
C PHE A 120 18.41 -14.69 14.81
N LYS A 121 18.41 -14.65 16.15
CA LYS A 121 17.89 -13.50 16.92
C LYS A 121 18.62 -12.19 16.59
N LYS A 122 19.95 -12.22 16.48
CA LYS A 122 20.74 -11.04 16.07
C LYS A 122 20.43 -10.61 14.63
N PHE A 123 20.31 -11.57 13.72
CA PHE A 123 19.91 -11.34 12.33
C PHE A 123 18.55 -10.66 12.27
N LEU A 124 17.54 -11.22 12.94
CA LEU A 124 16.18 -10.71 12.96
C LEU A 124 16.11 -9.32 13.60
N SER A 125 16.84 -9.10 14.71
CA SER A 125 16.98 -7.78 15.33
C SER A 125 17.53 -6.74 14.34
N LYS A 126 18.57 -7.07 13.58
CA LYS A 126 19.15 -6.17 12.58
C LYS A 126 18.18 -5.91 11.43
N TYR A 127 17.58 -6.97 10.88
CA TYR A 127 16.58 -6.90 9.81
C TYR A 127 15.41 -5.97 10.16
N LEU A 128 14.76 -6.20 11.30
CA LEU A 128 13.58 -5.43 11.73
C LEU A 128 13.93 -3.96 12.01
N LYS A 129 15.06 -3.69 12.67
CA LYS A 129 15.48 -2.31 12.96
C LYS A 129 15.83 -1.55 11.70
N THR A 130 16.66 -2.13 10.83
CA THR A 130 17.09 -1.43 9.62
C THR A 130 15.92 -1.23 8.66
N GLY A 131 15.07 -2.25 8.47
CA GLY A 131 13.86 -2.12 7.66
C GLY A 131 12.86 -1.10 8.23
N GLY A 132 12.65 -1.10 9.55
CA GLY A 132 11.82 -0.11 10.23
C GLY A 132 12.36 1.33 10.07
N ILE A 133 13.65 1.55 10.26
CA ILE A 133 14.29 2.87 10.05
C ILE A 133 14.12 3.32 8.60
N ILE A 134 14.38 2.45 7.62
CA ILE A 134 14.23 2.79 6.21
C ILE A 134 12.77 3.14 5.89
N THR A 135 11.81 2.38 6.43
CA THR A 135 10.38 2.64 6.24
C THR A 135 10.00 4.01 6.80
N LEU A 136 10.51 4.38 7.98
CA LEU A 136 10.28 5.69 8.58
C LEU A 136 10.86 6.82 7.75
N ILE A 137 12.07 6.65 7.21
CA ILE A 137 12.70 7.65 6.33
C ILE A 137 11.86 7.84 5.07
N ILE A 138 11.45 6.75 4.42
CA ILE A 138 10.60 6.79 3.22
C ILE A 138 9.29 7.52 3.53
N ILE A 139 8.57 7.08 4.56
CA ILE A 139 7.23 7.61 4.85
C ILE A 139 7.27 9.06 5.34
N SER A 140 8.31 9.45 6.09
CA SER A 140 8.50 10.86 6.51
C SER A 140 8.81 11.75 5.31
N THR A 141 9.59 11.25 4.34
CA THR A 141 9.86 11.98 3.08
C THR A 141 8.59 12.15 2.27
N LEU A 142 7.79 11.08 2.11
CA LEU A 142 6.50 11.15 1.41
C LEU A 142 5.52 12.08 2.11
N PHE A 143 5.49 12.11 3.44
CA PHE A 143 4.63 13.01 4.20
C PHE A 143 4.96 14.49 3.94
N ILE A 144 6.24 14.84 3.81
CA ILE A 144 6.62 16.23 3.46
C ILE A 144 6.05 16.64 2.10
N LEU A 145 6.01 15.72 1.12
CA LEU A 145 5.39 16.01 -0.18
C LEU A 145 3.90 16.33 -0.03
N THR A 146 3.19 15.63 0.88
CA THR A 146 1.75 15.84 1.11
C THR A 146 1.37 17.23 1.65
N LEU A 147 2.36 18.04 2.10
CA LEU A 147 2.12 19.45 2.45
C LEU A 147 1.61 20.27 1.26
N ASN A 148 1.99 19.87 0.04
CA ASN A 148 1.32 20.30 -1.19
C ASN A 148 0.59 19.09 -1.77
N PHE A 149 -0.64 18.88 -1.30
CA PHE A 149 -1.41 17.71 -1.69
C PHE A 149 -1.75 17.69 -3.17
N ASP A 150 -2.04 18.85 -3.79
CA ASP A 150 -2.32 18.92 -5.23
C ASP A 150 -1.12 18.49 -6.06
N PHE A 151 0.08 18.95 -5.70
CA PHE A 151 1.32 18.48 -6.33
C PHE A 151 1.49 16.97 -6.15
N THR A 152 1.30 16.46 -4.94
CA THR A 152 1.45 15.03 -4.63
C THR A 152 0.44 14.17 -5.38
N PHE A 153 -0.81 14.61 -5.43
CA PHE A 153 -1.89 13.94 -6.13
C PHE A 153 -1.57 13.86 -7.64
N ASN A 154 -1.18 14.97 -8.25
CA ASN A 154 -0.81 15.01 -9.67
C ASN A 154 0.42 14.15 -9.96
N LEU A 155 1.47 14.22 -9.12
CA LEU A 155 2.66 13.41 -9.26
C LEU A 155 2.31 11.91 -9.18
N PHE A 156 1.56 11.50 -8.16
CA PHE A 156 1.10 10.12 -8.01
C PHE A 156 0.33 9.63 -9.24
N HIS A 157 -0.65 10.40 -9.71
CA HIS A 157 -1.44 10.00 -10.87
C HIS A 157 -0.61 9.96 -12.16
N SER A 158 0.30 10.91 -12.37
CA SER A 158 1.18 10.92 -13.55
C SER A 158 2.15 9.75 -13.62
N LEU A 159 2.54 9.18 -12.47
CA LEU A 159 3.41 8.00 -12.39
C LEU A 159 2.67 6.69 -12.71
N LEU A 160 1.35 6.66 -12.49
CA LEU A 160 0.54 5.44 -12.57
C LEU A 160 -0.38 5.39 -13.78
N PHE A 161 -0.76 6.54 -14.31
CA PHE A 161 -1.77 6.66 -15.36
C PHE A 161 -1.27 7.52 -16.52
N GLN A 162 -1.79 7.24 -17.71
CA GLN A 162 -1.46 8.01 -18.90
C GLN A 162 -1.99 9.45 -18.81
N PRO A 163 -1.31 10.44 -19.41
CA PRO A 163 -1.80 11.81 -19.43
C PRO A 163 -3.22 11.90 -20.02
N GLY A 164 -4.11 12.63 -19.32
CA GLY A 164 -5.48 12.87 -19.76
C GLY A 164 -6.51 11.78 -19.40
N THR A 165 -6.09 10.61 -18.89
CA THR A 165 -7.02 9.53 -18.54
C THR A 165 -7.59 9.63 -17.13
N TRP A 166 -7.03 10.50 -16.29
CA TRP A 166 -7.38 10.62 -14.86
C TRP A 166 -7.86 12.02 -14.44
N ILE A 167 -8.04 12.93 -15.40
CA ILE A 167 -8.56 14.29 -15.16
C ILE A 167 -10.03 14.35 -15.60
N PHE A 168 -10.89 14.81 -14.69
CA PHE A 168 -12.33 14.86 -14.85
C PHE A 168 -12.91 16.21 -14.42
N PRO A 169 -14.04 16.64 -15.00
CA PRO A 169 -14.79 17.81 -14.53
C PRO A 169 -15.25 17.66 -13.08
N GLU A 170 -15.42 18.77 -12.37
CA GLU A 170 -15.90 18.78 -10.97
C GLU A 170 -17.30 18.16 -10.81
N ASN A 171 -18.15 18.29 -11.83
CA ASN A 171 -19.48 17.70 -11.84
C ASN A 171 -19.50 16.22 -12.25
N SER A 172 -18.36 15.61 -12.53
CA SER A 172 -18.27 14.17 -12.81
C SER A 172 -18.64 13.34 -11.59
N ILE A 173 -19.27 12.19 -11.81
CA ILE A 173 -19.70 11.29 -10.73
C ILE A 173 -18.48 10.79 -9.97
N LEU A 174 -17.38 10.52 -10.69
CA LEU A 174 -16.14 10.08 -10.08
C LEU A 174 -15.61 11.10 -9.07
N ILE A 175 -15.60 12.40 -9.39
CA ILE A 175 -15.13 13.45 -8.47
C ILE A 175 -16.12 13.66 -7.32
N GLN A 176 -17.42 13.55 -7.56
CA GLN A 176 -18.43 13.62 -6.50
C GLN A 176 -18.31 12.46 -5.49
N LEU A 177 -18.00 11.25 -5.96
CA LEU A 177 -17.78 10.08 -5.11
C LEU A 177 -16.42 10.09 -4.40
N PHE A 178 -15.39 10.55 -5.09
CA PHE A 178 -14.02 10.62 -4.59
C PHE A 178 -13.50 12.06 -4.62
N PRO A 179 -14.05 12.95 -3.76
CA PRO A 179 -13.55 14.31 -3.67
C PRO A 179 -12.09 14.31 -3.18
N ILE A 180 -11.37 15.40 -3.44
CA ILE A 180 -9.95 15.51 -3.03
C ILE A 180 -9.73 15.24 -1.54
N THR A 181 -10.71 15.60 -0.70
CA THR A 181 -10.71 15.37 0.75
C THR A 181 -10.73 13.89 1.11
N PHE A 182 -11.39 13.03 0.33
CA PHE A 182 -11.36 11.58 0.50
C PHE A 182 -9.92 11.05 0.35
N PHE A 183 -9.21 11.50 -0.68
CA PHE A 183 -7.82 11.09 -0.91
C PHE A 183 -6.87 11.61 0.17
N GLN A 184 -7.07 12.84 0.65
CA GLN A 184 -6.29 13.41 1.75
C GLN A 184 -6.45 12.59 3.04
N GLN A 185 -7.69 12.32 3.45
CA GLN A 185 -7.99 11.54 4.64
C GLN A 185 -7.44 10.10 4.52
N THR A 186 -7.59 9.49 3.35
CA THR A 186 -7.04 8.16 3.06
C THR A 186 -5.52 8.15 3.14
N ALA A 187 -4.84 9.14 2.55
CA ALA A 187 -3.39 9.27 2.61
C ALA A 187 -2.87 9.43 4.05
N ILE A 188 -3.54 10.24 4.88
CA ILE A 188 -3.22 10.40 6.30
C ILE A 188 -3.40 9.08 7.07
N ALA A 189 -4.50 8.36 6.83
CA ALA A 189 -4.74 7.07 7.45
C ALA A 189 -3.68 6.02 7.07
N ILE A 190 -3.28 5.98 5.80
CA ILE A 190 -2.19 5.12 5.31
C ILE A 190 -0.86 5.50 5.98
N PHE A 191 -0.52 6.80 6.02
CA PHE A 191 0.68 7.30 6.71
C PHE A 191 0.72 6.82 8.16
N ASN A 192 -0.36 7.03 8.91
CA ASN A 192 -0.45 6.63 10.32
C ASN A 192 -0.28 5.11 10.50
N ARG A 193 -0.91 4.30 9.65
CA ARG A 193 -0.76 2.84 9.70
C ARG A 193 0.68 2.40 9.43
N ILE A 194 1.35 2.99 8.44
CA ILE A 194 2.75 2.70 8.11
C ILE A 194 3.66 3.11 9.26
N PHE A 195 3.45 4.31 9.81
CA PHE A 195 4.25 4.84 10.92
C PHE A 195 4.17 3.93 12.15
N ILE A 196 2.94 3.55 12.57
CA ILE A 196 2.73 2.63 13.69
C ILE A 196 3.39 1.28 13.43
N SER A 197 3.22 0.72 12.22
CA SER A 197 3.80 -0.57 11.86
C SER A 197 5.33 -0.54 11.92
N ALA A 198 5.95 0.53 11.40
CA ALA A 198 7.39 0.72 11.45
C ALA A 198 7.91 0.89 12.90
N MET A 199 7.19 1.65 13.74
CA MET A 199 7.49 1.78 15.17
C MET A 199 7.46 0.42 15.89
N LEU A 200 6.44 -0.40 15.63
CA LEU A 200 6.33 -1.75 16.21
C LEU A 200 7.52 -2.62 15.80
N LEU A 201 7.95 -2.58 14.53
CA LEU A 201 9.14 -3.30 14.07
C LEU A 201 10.41 -2.86 14.81
N LEU A 202 10.58 -1.55 15.07
CA LEU A 202 11.70 -1.06 15.86
C LEU A 202 11.66 -1.60 17.29
N ILE A 203 10.51 -1.49 17.97
CA ILE A 203 10.33 -1.96 19.35
C ILE A 203 10.66 -3.45 19.46
N VAL A 204 10.12 -4.28 18.57
CA VAL A 204 10.40 -5.72 18.52
C VAL A 204 11.89 -5.95 18.21
N GLY A 205 12.43 -5.26 17.21
CA GLY A 205 13.83 -5.37 16.81
C GLY A 205 14.82 -5.03 17.92
N PHE A 206 14.55 -4.01 18.74
CA PHE A 206 15.36 -3.67 19.92
C PHE A 206 15.17 -4.67 21.07
N SER A 207 13.96 -5.19 21.27
CA SER A 207 13.65 -6.14 22.34
C SER A 207 14.32 -7.49 22.13
N LEU A 208 14.42 -7.96 20.88
CA LEU A 208 15.13 -9.21 20.54
C LEU A 208 16.61 -9.22 20.93
N LYS A 209 17.26 -8.04 21.03
CA LYS A 209 18.65 -7.94 21.48
C LYS A 209 18.80 -8.05 23.00
N LYS A 210 17.74 -7.75 23.76
CA LYS A 210 17.74 -7.78 25.24
C LYS A 210 17.52 -9.18 25.81
N LEU A 211 16.92 -10.09 25.03
CA LEU A 211 16.76 -11.50 25.39
C LEU A 211 18.11 -12.23 25.24
N LYS A 212 18.90 -12.28 26.32
CA LYS A 212 20.13 -13.08 26.42
C LYS A 212 19.82 -14.57 26.42
#